data_AF-A0A645E4R0-F1
#
_entry.id   AF-A0A645E4R0-F1
#
_cell.length_a   1.000
_cell.length_b   1.000
_cell.length_c   1.000
_cell.angle_alpha   90.00
_cell.angle_beta   90.00
_cell.angle_gamma   90.00
#
_symmetry.space_group_name_H-M   'P 1'
#
loop_
_entity.id
_entity.type
_entity.pdbx_description
1 polymer ?
#
loop_
_entity_poly.entity_id
_entity_poly.type
_entity_poly.pdbx_seq_one_letter_code
_entity_poly.pdbx_strand_id
1 'polypeptide(L)' 'MADEPTGNLDRKNGTIILDIFKKLHEKGSTIVLVTHDPVIGKMGDRTIEIMDGKIL' A
#
# COMPACT_ATOMS: atom_id res chain seq x y z
N MET A 1 4.81 3.73 7.83
CA MET A 1 5.31 3.80 6.44
C MET A 1 5.79 2.42 6.06
N ALA A 2 5.36 1.91 4.91
CA ALA A 2 5.73 0.59 4.42
C ALA A 2 6.20 0.71 2.95
N ASP A 3 7.31 0.07 2.62
CA ASP A 3 7.91 0.05 1.29
C ASP A 3 7.81 -1.36 0.72
N GLU A 4 7.03 -1.53 -0.35
CA GLU A 4 6.76 -2.82 -1.00
C GLU A 4 6.45 -4.00 -0.06
N PRO A 5 5.52 -3.86 0.91
CA PRO A 5 5.36 -4.83 2.00
C PRO A 5 4.82 -6.20 1.56
N THR A 6 4.36 -6.33 0.32
CA THR A 6 3.85 -7.59 -0.24
C THR A 6 4.77 -8.21 -1.30
N GLY A 7 5.86 -7.54 -1.69
CA GLY A 7 6.68 -7.95 -2.85
C GLY A 7 7.35 -9.33 -2.69
N ASN A 8 7.64 -9.75 -1.45
CA ASN A 8 8.25 -11.04 -1.14
C ASN A 8 7.25 -12.08 -0.60
N LEU A 9 5.96 -11.80 -0.64
CA LEU A 9 4.91 -12.64 -0.09
C LEU A 9 4.13 -13.35 -1.20
N ASP A 10 3.68 -14.57 -0.94
CA ASP A 10 2.65 -15.17 -1.76
C ASP A 10 1.33 -14.37 -1.65
N ARG A 11 0.42 -14.60 -2.61
CA ARG A 11 -0.85 -13.87 -2.70
C ARG A 11 -1.69 -13.92 -1.41
N LYS A 12 -1.69 -15.05 -0.70
CA LYS A 12 -2.47 -15.23 0.53
C LYS A 12 -1.86 -14.38 1.64
N ASN A 13 -0.55 -14.46 1.83
CA ASN A 13 0.16 -13.68 2.84
C ASN A 13 0.12 -12.18 2.54
N GLY A 14 0.25 -11.78 1.27
CA GLY A 14 0.07 -10.39 0.84
C GLY A 14 -1.30 -9.84 1.20
N THR A 15 -2.36 -10.63 0.98
CA THR A 15 -3.74 -10.23 1.34
C THR A 15 -3.91 -10.00 2.85
N ILE A 16 -3.29 -10.86 3.68
CA ILE A 16 -3.34 -10.73 5.14
C ILE A 16 -2.67 -9.43 5.60
N ILE A 17 -1.50 -9.10 5.04
CA ILE A 17 -0.79 -7.85 5.35
C ILE A 17 -1.62 -6.62 4.97
N LEU A 18 -2.23 -6.61 3.79
CA LEU A 18 -3.08 -5.51 3.36
C LEU A 18 -4.32 -5.34 4.26
N ASP A 19 -4.92 -6.45 4.72
CA ASP A 19 -6.03 -6.41 5.68
C ASP A 19 -5.63 -5.83 7.04
N ILE A 20 -4.41 -6.12 7.51
CA ILE A 20 -3.86 -5.53 8.73
C ILE A 20 -3.69 -4.01 8.55
N PHE A 21 -3.13 -3.55 7.44
CA PHE A 21 -3.00 -2.12 7.18
C PHE A 21 -4.35 -1.41 7.13
N LYS A 22 -5.35 -2.03 6.48
CA LYS A 22 -6.71 -1.51 6.44
C LYS A 22 -7.31 -1.35 7.84
N LYS A 23 -7.20 -2.38 8.69
CA LYS A 23 -7.68 -2.33 10.09
C LYS A 23 -6.97 -1.28 10.94
N LEU A 24 -5.68 -1.06 10.72
CA LEU A 24 -4.94 -0.01 11.41
C LEU A 24 -5.40 1.38 10.95
N HIS A 25 -5.64 1.55 9.66
CA HIS A 25 -6.16 2.77 9.09
C HIS A 25 -7.56 3.10 9.62
N GLU A 26 -8.47 2.12 9.66
CA GLU A 26 -9.81 2.25 10.25
C GLU A 26 -9.78 2.65 11.73
N LYS A 27 -8.70 2.34 12.45
CA LYS A 27 -8.47 2.76 13.85
C LYS A 27 -7.88 4.17 13.98
N GLY A 28 -7.75 4.92 12.89
CA GLY A 28 -7.25 6.29 12.85
C GLY A 28 -5.75 6.41 12.58
N SER A 29 -5.05 5.32 12.24
CA SER A 29 -3.64 5.40 11.86
C SER A 29 -3.49 5.92 10.42
N THR A 30 -2.62 6.89 10.20
CA THR A 30 -2.23 7.26 8.84
C THR A 30 -1.23 6.24 8.30
N ILE A 31 -1.54 5.64 7.16
CA ILE A 31 -0.67 4.67 6.48
C ILE A 31 -0.17 5.29 5.18
N VAL A 32 1.15 5.25 4.99
CA VAL A 32 1.81 5.55 3.71
C VAL A 32 2.43 4.26 3.21
N LEU A 33 2.01 3.85 2.01
CA LEU A 33 2.38 2.61 1.37
C LEU A 33 2.99 2.92 0.00
N VAL A 34 4.19 2.42 -0.26
CA VAL A 34 4.84 2.46 -1.58
C VAL A 34 4.68 1.11 -2.24
N THR A 35 4.23 1.09 -3.49
CA THR A 35 4.12 -0.14 -4.28
C THR A 35 4.15 0.11 -5.78
N HIS A 36 4.70 -0.83 -6.55
CA HIS A 36 4.59 -0.90 -8.00
C HIS A 36 3.31 -1.62 -8.50
N ASP A 37 2.52 -2.23 -7.61
CA ASP A 37 1.27 -2.87 -7.98
C ASP A 37 0.11 -1.85 -8.03
N PRO A 38 -0.44 -1.54 -9.23
CA PRO A 38 -1.51 -0.55 -9.35
C PRO A 38 -2.83 -0.99 -8.68
N VAL A 39 -3.04 -2.29 -8.46
CA VAL A 39 -4.22 -2.79 -7.74
C VAL A 39 -4.11 -2.43 -6.26
N ILE A 40 -2.93 -2.63 -5.66
CA ILE A 40 -2.67 -2.26 -4.27
C ILE A 40 -2.71 -0.74 -4.11
N GLY A 41 -2.09 0.01 -5.02
CA GLY A 41 -2.08 1.48 -4.99
C GLY A 41 -3.49 2.10 -5.00
N LYS A 42 -4.46 1.46 -5.67
CA LYS A 42 -5.86 1.90 -5.72
C LYS A 42 -6.68 1.55 -4.47
N MET A 43 -6.14 0.78 -3.53
CA MET A 43 -6.84 0.43 -2.28
C MET A 43 -6.81 1.55 -1.24
N GLY A 44 -5.86 2.48 -1.34
CA GLY A 44 -5.75 3.62 -0.43
C GLY A 44 -6.73 4.74 -0.78
N ASP A 45 -7.04 5.61 0.19
CA ASP A 45 -7.94 6.76 -0.02
C ASP A 45 -7.38 7.78 -1.02
N ARG A 46 -6.06 7.82 -1.16
CA ARG A 46 -5.34 8.67 -2.10
C ARG A 46 -4.17 7.90 -2.69
N THR A 47 -4.11 7.87 -4.02
CA THR A 47 -2.98 7.37 -4.79
C THR A 47 -2.16 8.55 -5.30
N ILE A 48 -0.83 8.47 -5.19
CA ILE A 48 0.10 9.46 -5.75
C ILE A 48 1.03 8.70 -6.68
N GLU A 49 1.03 9.06 -7.96
CA GLU A 49 1.95 8.50 -8.94
C GLU A 49 3.23 9.36 -8.99
N ILE A 50 4.38 8.69 -9.05
CA ILE A 50 5.69 9.33 -9.14
C ILE A 50 6.42 8.77 -10.34
N MET A 51 6.94 9.66 -11.20
CA MET A 51 7.79 9.32 -12.34
C MET A 51 8.97 10.29 -12.40
N ASP A 52 10.18 9.75 -12.58
CA ASP A 52 11.43 10.53 -12.66
C ASP A 52 11.61 11.55 -11.51
N GLY A 53 11.23 11.14 -10.29
CA GLY A 53 11.34 11.97 -9.08
C GLY A 53 10.29 13.09 -8.98
N LYS A 54 9.26 13.09 -9.83
CA LYS A 54 8.18 14.08 -9.84
C LYS A 54 6.84 13.41 -9.56
N ILE A 55 6.00 14.10 -8.80
CA ILE A 55 4.57 13.75 -8.65
C ILE A 55 3.86 14.08 -9.96
N LEU A 56 3.05 13.15 -10.47
CA LEU A 56 2.21 13.32 -11.66
C LEU A 56 0.86 13.94 -11.33
#